data_AF-A0A348YZQ9-F1
#
_entry.id   AF-A0A348YZQ9-F1
#
_cell.length_a   1.000
_cell.length_b   1.000
_cell.length_c   1.000
_cell.angle_alpha   90.00
_cell.angle_beta   90.00
_cell.angle_gamma   90.00
#
_symmetry.space_group_name_H-M   'P 1'
#
loop_
_entity.id
_entity.type
_entity.pdbx_description
1 polymer ?
#
loop_
_entity_poly.entity_id
_entity_poly.type
_entity_poly.pdbx_seq_one_letter_code
_entity_poly.pdbx_strand_id
1 'polypeptide(L)'
;KYLNEKEEVRYLICELQYSIVSKLNEYIQNGDEKLLKEAIEPVRNANSSYGGDDYYKFWEEVYNYNKTLPKDKKIQAFGIDIDFQANYTLNEMFSLIPNTEPAEEIKKKIGDFKNILSNDVEDDEAIFTILGNLNEDINNNADIYSNFFGDNFSKFKNNLCSIINTTKYMKNQSEYRDDLIYDNFMRIYNENPKGKYYGQFGQMHIFKETVKYNGEETITLAKFMEDKGKLKVLSIPIVSNNIVNQYADIEKLNLKDFTLFKLNGKRSPYKEGLENLLTDKEIELISGSIVDNYQYLICLFYN
;
A
#
# COMPACT_ATOMS: atom_id res chain seq x y z
N LYS A 1 -16.16 4.50 -2.68
CA LYS A 1 -17.50 4.48 -3.35
C LYS A 1 -17.62 5.50 -4.49
N TYR A 2 -17.64 6.81 -4.24
CA TYR A 2 -17.83 7.85 -5.28
C TYR A 2 -16.95 7.66 -6.52
N LEU A 3 -15.63 7.52 -6.33
CA LEU A 3 -14.67 7.33 -7.42
C LEU A 3 -14.92 6.04 -8.23
N ASN A 4 -15.43 4.99 -7.60
CA ASN A 4 -15.80 3.77 -8.31
C ASN A 4 -17.08 3.99 -9.14
N GLU A 5 -18.12 4.60 -8.57
CA GLU A 5 -19.39 4.80 -9.27
C GLU A 5 -19.32 5.83 -10.40
N LYS A 6 -18.55 6.91 -10.21
CA LYS A 6 -18.53 8.07 -11.11
C LYS A 6 -17.32 8.10 -12.03
N GLU A 7 -16.18 7.63 -11.55
CA GLU A 7 -14.90 7.76 -12.25
C GLU A 7 -14.32 6.41 -12.66
N GLU A 8 -15.01 5.31 -12.40
CA GLU A 8 -14.57 3.97 -12.75
C GLU A 8 -13.24 3.54 -12.11
N VAL A 9 -12.94 4.06 -10.92
CA VAL A 9 -11.79 3.61 -10.13
C VAL A 9 -12.07 2.20 -9.58
N ARG A 10 -11.23 1.23 -9.98
CA ARG A 10 -11.36 -0.19 -9.59
C ARG A 10 -10.19 -0.68 -8.74
N TYR A 11 -9.08 0.04 -8.72
CA TYR A 11 -7.86 -0.43 -8.10
C TYR A 11 -7.50 0.44 -6.90
N LEU A 12 -7.45 -0.18 -5.72
CA LEU A 12 -6.99 0.42 -4.48
C LEU A 12 -5.50 0.09 -4.31
N ILE A 13 -4.65 1.09 -4.16
CA ILE A 13 -3.25 0.93 -3.77
C ILE A 13 -3.05 1.43 -2.35
N CYS A 14 -2.35 0.65 -1.54
CA CYS A 14 -2.18 0.91 -0.12
C CYS A 14 -0.70 1.13 0.23
N GLU A 15 -0.45 2.07 1.15
CA GLU A 15 0.83 2.25 1.85
C GLU A 15 1.05 1.12 2.88
N LEU A 16 1.06 -0.11 2.38
CA LEU A 16 1.34 -1.33 3.12
C LEU A 16 2.03 -2.34 2.19
N GLN A 17 2.74 -3.28 2.81
CA GLN A 17 3.40 -4.38 2.11
C GLN A 17 2.42 -5.28 1.36
N TYR A 18 2.87 -5.86 0.24
CA TYR A 18 2.04 -6.67 -0.65
C TYR A 18 1.37 -7.86 0.07
N SER A 19 2.09 -8.56 0.95
CA SER A 19 1.59 -9.75 1.66
C SER A 19 0.32 -9.47 2.47
N ILE A 20 0.29 -8.35 3.18
CA ILE A 20 -0.86 -7.93 4.01
C ILE A 20 -2.04 -7.59 3.10
N VAL A 21 -1.82 -6.78 2.06
CA VAL A 21 -2.91 -6.30 1.21
C VAL A 21 -3.41 -7.39 0.26
N SER A 22 -2.58 -8.35 -0.13
CA SER A 22 -3.04 -9.54 -0.87
C SER A 22 -4.09 -10.31 -0.06
N LYS A 23 -3.88 -10.47 1.25
CA LYS A 23 -4.84 -11.13 2.15
C LYS A 23 -6.13 -10.30 2.32
N LEU A 24 -6.00 -8.97 2.45
CA LEU A 24 -7.14 -8.05 2.48
C LEU A 24 -7.91 -8.05 1.14
N ASN A 25 -7.21 -8.17 0.02
CA ASN A 25 -7.82 -8.27 -1.29
C ASN A 25 -8.66 -9.54 -1.42
N GLU A 26 -8.16 -10.68 -0.94
CA GLU A 26 -8.94 -11.92 -0.90
C GLU A 26 -10.19 -11.77 -0.02
N TYR A 27 -10.04 -11.18 1.17
CA TYR A 27 -11.16 -10.85 2.06
C TYR A 27 -12.25 -10.04 1.33
N ILE A 28 -11.91 -8.94 0.66
CA ILE A 28 -12.93 -8.12 -0.03
C ILE A 28 -13.57 -8.81 -1.24
N GLN A 29 -13.03 -9.95 -1.70
CA GLN A 29 -13.66 -10.79 -2.73
C GLN A 29 -14.60 -11.84 -2.14
N ASN A 30 -14.23 -12.47 -1.02
CA ASN A 30 -14.88 -13.70 -0.51
C ASN A 30 -15.57 -13.54 0.87
N GLY A 31 -15.24 -12.51 1.64
CA GLY A 31 -15.78 -12.25 2.98
C GLY A 31 -15.25 -13.17 4.08
N ASP A 32 -14.10 -13.82 3.90
CA ASP A 32 -13.49 -14.65 4.94
C ASP A 32 -12.85 -13.78 6.03
N GLU A 33 -13.58 -13.59 7.13
CA GLU A 33 -13.16 -12.79 8.29
C GLU A 33 -11.82 -13.24 8.90
N LYS A 34 -11.42 -14.50 8.71
CA LYS A 34 -10.10 -14.97 9.17
C LYS A 34 -8.98 -14.21 8.43
N LEU A 35 -9.14 -13.98 7.13
CA LEU A 35 -8.17 -13.24 6.32
C LEU A 35 -8.06 -11.78 6.78
N LEU A 36 -9.19 -11.15 7.08
CA LEU A 36 -9.21 -9.77 7.60
C LEU A 36 -8.45 -9.66 8.91
N LYS A 37 -8.76 -10.54 9.86
CA LYS A 37 -8.13 -10.56 11.18
C LYS A 37 -6.62 -10.80 11.08
N GLU A 38 -6.20 -11.83 10.34
CA GLU A 38 -4.77 -12.17 10.18
C GLU A 38 -3.98 -11.06 9.47
N ALA A 39 -4.61 -10.29 8.59
CA ALA A 39 -3.95 -9.19 7.90
C ALA A 39 -3.83 -7.92 8.76
N ILE A 40 -4.84 -7.62 9.59
CA ILE A 40 -4.87 -6.40 10.41
C ILE A 40 -4.08 -6.54 11.70
N GLU A 41 -4.05 -7.71 12.34
CA GLU A 41 -3.33 -7.92 13.60
C GLU A 41 -1.84 -7.50 13.51
N PRO A 42 -1.06 -7.92 12.49
CA PRO A 42 0.32 -7.47 12.34
C PRO A 42 0.43 -5.95 12.20
N VAL A 43 -0.47 -5.32 11.44
CA VAL A 43 -0.50 -3.86 11.25
C VAL A 43 -0.78 -3.14 12.56
N ARG A 44 -1.78 -3.62 13.32
CA ARG A 44 -2.16 -3.08 14.63
C ARG A 44 -1.05 -3.20 15.66
N ASN A 45 -0.33 -4.32 15.66
CA ASN A 45 0.80 -4.55 16.56
C ASN A 45 1.98 -3.62 16.25
N ALA A 46 2.24 -3.34 14.97
CA ALA A 46 3.30 -2.44 14.54
C ALA A 46 2.93 -0.96 14.76
N ASN A 47 1.67 -0.58 14.51
CA ASN A 47 1.16 0.77 14.68
C ASN A 47 -0.35 0.74 14.99
N SER A 48 -0.70 0.79 16.27
CA SER A 48 -2.09 0.71 16.72
C SER A 48 -2.95 1.89 16.28
N SER A 49 -2.34 3.06 16.04
CA SER A 49 -3.04 4.24 15.51
C SER A 49 -3.44 4.05 14.04
N TYR A 50 -2.62 3.32 13.26
CA TYR A 50 -2.92 3.01 11.85
C TYR A 50 -3.79 1.74 11.71
N GLY A 51 -3.47 0.65 12.40
CA GLY A 51 -4.21 -0.63 12.35
C GLY A 51 -5.40 -0.74 13.32
N GLY A 52 -6.00 0.40 13.68
CA GLY A 52 -7.09 0.49 14.65
C GLY A 52 -8.45 -0.02 14.13
N ASP A 53 -9.50 0.23 14.89
CA ASP A 53 -10.85 -0.27 14.57
C ASP A 53 -11.45 0.40 13.33
N ASP A 54 -11.12 1.66 13.04
CA ASP A 54 -11.56 2.30 11.79
C ASP A 54 -10.88 1.71 10.55
N TYR A 55 -9.64 1.22 10.67
CA TYR A 55 -8.99 0.50 9.58
C TYR A 55 -9.67 -0.85 9.32
N TYR A 56 -10.05 -1.56 10.39
CA TYR A 56 -10.87 -2.77 10.30
C TYR A 56 -12.20 -2.50 9.61
N LYS A 57 -12.93 -1.50 10.09
CA LYS A 57 -14.22 -1.07 9.55
C LYS A 57 -14.13 -0.64 8.09
N PHE A 58 -13.06 0.05 7.70
CA PHE A 58 -12.82 0.42 6.30
C PHE A 58 -12.83 -0.81 5.38
N TRP A 59 -12.14 -1.88 5.75
CA TRP A 59 -12.12 -3.10 4.94
C TRP A 59 -13.47 -3.83 4.93
N GLU A 60 -14.18 -3.87 6.06
CA GLU A 60 -15.57 -4.37 6.10
C GLU A 60 -16.48 -3.58 5.16
N GLU A 61 -16.36 -2.25 5.13
CA GLU A 61 -17.13 -1.38 4.23
C GLU A 61 -16.75 -1.60 2.76
N VAL A 62 -15.47 -1.82 2.45
CA VAL A 62 -15.02 -2.16 1.09
C VAL A 62 -15.59 -3.51 0.65
N TYR A 63 -15.55 -4.54 1.52
CA TYR A 63 -16.16 -5.84 1.25
C TYR A 63 -17.67 -5.72 1.00
N ASN A 64 -18.38 -5.05 1.91
CA ASN A 64 -19.82 -4.84 1.81
C ASN A 64 -20.19 -4.11 0.52
N TYR A 65 -19.41 -3.10 0.13
CA TYR A 65 -19.58 -2.42 -1.15
C TYR A 65 -19.29 -3.34 -2.34
N ASN A 66 -18.17 -4.07 -2.34
CA ASN A 66 -17.80 -5.02 -3.40
C ASN A 66 -18.85 -6.11 -3.64
N LYS A 67 -19.54 -6.55 -2.58
CA LYS A 67 -20.64 -7.52 -2.68
C LYS A 67 -21.81 -7.01 -3.52
N THR A 68 -22.00 -5.69 -3.58
CA THR A 68 -23.06 -5.07 -4.40
C THR A 68 -22.68 -4.87 -5.87
N LEU A 69 -21.39 -5.04 -6.21
CA LEU A 69 -20.87 -4.74 -7.54
C LEU A 69 -20.91 -5.96 -8.47
N PRO A 70 -21.20 -5.74 -9.78
CA PRO A 70 -20.92 -6.73 -10.82
C PRO A 70 -19.45 -7.18 -10.81
N LYS A 71 -19.18 -8.41 -11.26
CA LYS A 71 -17.86 -9.05 -11.23
C LYS A 71 -16.75 -8.18 -11.85
N ASP A 72 -17.05 -7.53 -12.97
CA ASP A 72 -16.15 -6.63 -13.73
C ASP A 72 -15.95 -5.25 -13.10
N LYS A 73 -16.74 -4.90 -12.07
CA LYS A 73 -16.68 -3.62 -11.36
C LYS A 73 -16.15 -3.72 -9.94
N LYS A 74 -15.93 -4.93 -9.45
CA LYS A 74 -15.38 -5.17 -8.12
C LYS A 74 -14.03 -4.47 -7.95
N ILE A 75 -13.83 -3.90 -6.77
CA ILE A 75 -12.56 -3.30 -6.37
C ILE A 75 -11.56 -4.42 -6.13
N GLN A 76 -10.33 -4.21 -6.58
CA GLN A 76 -9.16 -5.01 -6.23
C GLN A 76 -8.16 -4.13 -5.48
N ALA A 77 -7.46 -4.70 -4.50
CA ALA A 77 -6.50 -3.98 -3.66
C ALA A 77 -5.08 -4.54 -3.80
N PHE A 78 -4.09 -3.65 -3.74
CA PHE A 78 -2.68 -3.98 -3.85
C PHE A 78 -1.84 -3.19 -2.84
N GLY A 79 -0.95 -3.90 -2.15
CA GLY A 79 0.06 -3.28 -1.31
C GLY A 79 1.27 -2.96 -2.17
N ILE A 80 1.73 -1.72 -2.10
CA ILE A 80 2.87 -1.26 -2.91
C ILE A 80 4.03 -0.77 -2.04
N ASP A 81 3.88 -0.79 -0.72
CA ASP A 81 4.94 -0.36 0.17
C ASP A 81 5.99 -1.45 0.38
N ILE A 82 7.10 -1.06 1.01
CA ILE A 82 8.10 -1.99 1.51
C ILE A 82 7.53 -2.83 2.67
N ASP A 83 8.19 -3.95 2.92
CA ASP A 83 7.83 -4.93 3.94
C ASP A 83 8.39 -4.54 5.31
N PHE A 84 7.65 -3.71 6.05
CA PHE A 84 7.98 -3.40 7.45
C PHE A 84 7.95 -4.64 8.36
N GLN A 85 7.25 -5.70 7.95
CA GLN A 85 7.12 -6.96 8.67
C GLN A 85 7.60 -8.12 7.79
N ALA A 86 8.91 -8.17 7.53
CA ALA A 86 9.53 -9.18 6.66
C ALA A 86 9.18 -10.62 7.08
N ASN A 87 9.18 -10.92 8.38
CA ASN A 87 8.81 -12.25 8.90
C ASN A 87 7.38 -12.64 8.53
N TYR A 88 6.45 -11.70 8.53
CA TYR A 88 5.08 -11.96 8.08
C TYR A 88 5.08 -12.37 6.61
N THR A 89 5.79 -11.63 5.74
CA THR A 89 5.88 -11.96 4.32
C THR A 89 6.56 -13.31 4.06
N LEU A 90 7.63 -13.62 4.77
CA LEU A 90 8.31 -14.92 4.66
C LEU A 90 7.37 -16.08 5.04
N ASN A 91 6.62 -15.94 6.13
CA ASN A 91 5.63 -16.93 6.54
C ASN A 91 4.49 -17.09 5.51
N GLU A 92 3.98 -15.98 4.97
CA GLU A 92 2.98 -16.01 3.91
C GLU A 92 3.53 -16.72 2.67
N MET A 93 4.74 -16.40 2.23
CA MET A 93 5.40 -17.07 1.10
C MET A 93 5.54 -18.57 1.33
N PHE A 94 5.94 -18.99 2.54
CA PHE A 94 6.06 -20.40 2.87
C PHE A 94 4.71 -21.13 2.84
N SER A 95 3.63 -20.49 3.31
CA SER A 95 2.29 -21.05 3.25
C SER A 95 1.78 -21.31 1.82
N LEU A 96 2.36 -20.63 0.82
CA LEU A 96 2.02 -20.80 -0.59
C LEU A 96 2.74 -21.97 -1.26
N ILE A 97 3.76 -22.55 -0.60
CA ILE A 97 4.52 -23.68 -1.14
C ILE A 97 3.64 -24.94 -1.07
N PRO A 98 3.41 -25.64 -2.19
CA PRO A 98 2.65 -26.88 -2.21
C PRO A 98 3.27 -27.99 -1.36
N ASN A 99 2.42 -28.87 -0.82
CA ASN A 99 2.82 -30.09 -0.13
C ASN A 99 3.19 -31.22 -1.12
N THR A 100 3.95 -30.89 -2.16
CA THR A 100 4.48 -31.84 -3.15
C THR A 100 5.97 -31.60 -3.32
N GLU A 101 6.70 -32.64 -3.72
CA GLU A 101 8.13 -32.52 -3.99
C GLU A 101 8.36 -31.59 -5.20
N PRO A 102 9.25 -30.59 -5.12
CA PRO A 102 9.63 -29.77 -6.27
C PRO A 102 10.40 -30.60 -7.30
N ALA A 103 10.36 -30.18 -8.57
CA ALA A 103 11.24 -30.73 -9.60
C ALA A 103 12.72 -30.53 -9.23
N GLU A 104 13.60 -31.46 -9.63
CA GLU A 104 15.01 -31.46 -9.24
C GLU A 104 15.73 -30.16 -9.60
N GLU A 105 15.32 -29.49 -10.68
CA GLU A 105 15.85 -28.21 -11.15
C GLU A 105 15.66 -27.07 -10.13
N ILE A 106 14.51 -27.04 -9.44
CA ILE A 106 14.16 -25.95 -8.50
C ILE A 106 14.25 -26.38 -7.03
N LYS A 107 14.40 -27.69 -6.78
CA LYS A 107 14.39 -28.31 -5.45
C LYS A 107 15.39 -27.68 -4.49
N LYS A 108 16.62 -27.44 -4.95
CA LYS A 108 17.64 -26.78 -4.11
C LYS A 108 17.22 -25.38 -3.69
N LYS A 109 16.73 -24.55 -4.60
CA LYS A 109 16.35 -23.15 -4.32
C LYS A 109 15.14 -23.06 -3.38
N ILE A 110 14.16 -23.94 -3.57
CA ILE A 110 13.03 -24.08 -2.64
C ILE A 110 13.52 -24.53 -1.26
N GLY A 111 14.45 -25.50 -1.20
CA GLY A 111 15.08 -25.95 0.05
C GLY A 111 15.82 -24.83 0.77
N ASP A 112 16.68 -24.10 0.05
CA ASP A 112 17.42 -22.95 0.59
C ASP A 112 16.46 -21.89 1.18
N PHE A 113 15.34 -21.61 0.51
CA PHE A 113 14.31 -20.70 1.03
C PHE A 113 13.62 -21.23 2.30
N LYS A 114 13.28 -22.52 2.33
CA LYS A 114 12.66 -23.13 3.54
C LYS A 114 13.57 -23.04 4.76
N ASN A 115 14.89 -23.09 4.57
CA ASN A 115 15.87 -22.99 5.65
C ASN A 115 15.93 -21.60 6.32
N ILE A 116 15.38 -20.55 5.67
CA ILE A 116 15.25 -19.22 6.31
C ILE A 116 14.31 -19.33 7.52
N LEU A 117 13.22 -20.09 7.42
CA LEU A 117 12.17 -20.15 8.45
C LEU A 117 12.43 -21.18 9.55
N SER A 118 13.33 -22.13 9.35
CA SER A 118 13.77 -23.04 10.41
C SER A 118 14.71 -22.39 11.42
N ASN A 119 15.03 -21.09 11.25
CA ASN A 119 16.12 -20.38 11.94
C ASN A 119 17.50 -21.02 11.69
N ASP A 120 17.66 -21.82 10.64
CA ASP A 120 18.96 -22.36 10.24
C ASP A 120 19.83 -21.28 9.54
N VAL A 121 19.23 -20.13 9.22
CA VAL A 121 19.89 -18.95 8.64
C VAL A 121 19.45 -17.72 9.42
N GLU A 122 20.30 -17.23 10.33
CA GLU A 122 20.04 -16.03 11.15
C GLU A 122 20.68 -14.75 10.58
N ASP A 123 21.59 -14.88 9.61
CA ASP A 123 22.33 -13.77 9.03
C ASP A 123 21.54 -13.07 7.90
N ASP A 124 21.31 -11.76 8.04
CA ASP A 124 20.55 -10.96 7.08
C ASP A 124 21.17 -10.98 5.67
N GLU A 125 22.51 -10.98 5.55
CA GLU A 125 23.17 -11.04 4.23
C GLU A 125 22.95 -12.40 3.55
N ALA A 126 23.01 -13.49 4.31
CA ALA A 126 22.68 -14.83 3.84
C ALA A 126 21.21 -14.92 3.39
N ILE A 127 20.26 -14.38 4.16
CA ILE A 127 18.85 -14.30 3.78
C ILE A 127 18.69 -13.54 2.47
N PHE A 128 19.32 -12.37 2.35
CA PHE A 128 19.24 -11.56 1.12
C PHE A 128 19.83 -12.28 -0.09
N THR A 129 20.91 -13.02 0.10
CA THR A 129 21.54 -13.84 -0.94
C THR A 129 20.61 -14.97 -1.38
N ILE A 130 19.95 -15.65 -0.45
CA ILE A 130 18.98 -16.72 -0.76
C ILE A 130 17.80 -16.14 -1.55
N LEU A 131 17.22 -15.03 -1.10
CA LEU A 131 16.09 -14.37 -1.78
C LEU A 131 16.46 -13.88 -3.17
N GLY A 132 17.64 -13.27 -3.34
CA GLY A 132 18.15 -12.83 -4.64
C GLY A 132 18.35 -14.00 -5.60
N ASN A 133 18.99 -15.07 -5.14
CA ASN A 133 19.22 -16.30 -5.91
C ASN A 133 17.90 -16.98 -6.30
N LEU A 134 16.90 -17.00 -5.41
CA LEU A 134 15.59 -17.55 -5.70
C LEU A 134 14.86 -16.73 -6.77
N ASN A 135 14.95 -15.40 -6.70
CA ASN A 135 14.31 -14.52 -7.68
C ASN A 135 14.94 -14.64 -9.07
N GLU A 136 16.27 -14.74 -9.15
CA GLU A 136 16.95 -15.03 -10.41
C GLU A 136 16.50 -16.39 -10.99
N ASP A 137 16.45 -17.43 -10.16
CA ASP A 137 16.03 -18.76 -10.59
C ASP A 137 14.57 -18.80 -11.09
N ILE A 138 13.66 -18.11 -10.40
CA ILE A 138 12.26 -17.97 -10.83
C ILE A 138 12.15 -17.29 -12.20
N ASN A 139 12.98 -16.29 -12.48
CA ASN A 139 12.95 -15.62 -13.77
C ASN A 139 13.53 -16.48 -14.89
N ASN A 140 14.50 -17.34 -14.60
CA ASN A 140 15.11 -18.26 -15.57
C ASN A 140 14.26 -19.53 -15.80
N ASN A 141 13.50 -19.96 -14.79
CA ASN A 141 12.75 -21.22 -14.79
C ASN A 141 11.24 -21.01 -14.60
N ALA A 142 10.68 -19.91 -15.11
CA ALA A 142 9.31 -19.46 -14.82
C ALA A 142 8.24 -20.53 -15.01
N ASP A 143 8.32 -21.34 -16.07
CA ASP A 143 7.35 -22.40 -16.35
C ASP A 143 7.39 -23.52 -15.30
N ILE A 144 8.58 -23.88 -14.80
CA ILE A 144 8.74 -24.93 -13.77
C ILE A 144 8.12 -24.44 -12.46
N TYR A 145 8.40 -23.20 -12.08
CA TYR A 145 7.80 -22.59 -10.89
C TYR A 145 6.30 -22.39 -11.03
N SER A 146 5.82 -21.96 -12.19
CA SER A 146 4.38 -21.80 -12.45
C SER A 146 3.66 -23.14 -12.35
N ASN A 147 4.23 -24.22 -12.88
CA ASN A 147 3.67 -25.56 -12.75
C ASN A 147 3.70 -26.07 -11.31
N PHE A 148 4.77 -25.78 -10.57
CA PHE A 148 4.90 -26.18 -9.17
C PHE A 148 3.90 -25.46 -8.27
N PHE A 149 3.85 -24.13 -8.32
CA PHE A 149 2.98 -23.32 -7.46
C PHE A 149 1.52 -23.25 -7.92
N GLY A 150 1.23 -23.52 -9.19
CA GLY A 150 -0.12 -23.36 -9.76
C GLY A 150 -0.67 -21.96 -9.56
N ASP A 151 -1.91 -21.86 -9.08
CA ASP A 151 -2.59 -20.57 -8.82
C ASP A 151 -1.85 -19.68 -7.82
N ASN A 152 -1.00 -20.26 -6.96
CA ASN A 152 -0.22 -19.50 -5.98
C ASN A 152 1.02 -18.81 -6.60
N PHE A 153 1.39 -19.13 -7.84
CA PHE A 153 2.66 -18.66 -8.41
C PHE A 153 2.78 -17.14 -8.44
N SER A 154 1.75 -16.45 -8.94
CA SER A 154 1.75 -14.98 -9.01
C SER A 154 1.84 -14.36 -7.61
N LYS A 155 1.10 -14.90 -6.63
CA LYS A 155 1.14 -14.41 -5.24
C LYS A 155 2.51 -14.64 -4.61
N PHE A 156 3.13 -15.81 -4.83
CA PHE A 156 4.48 -16.10 -4.33
C PHE A 156 5.51 -15.16 -4.94
N LYS A 157 5.50 -15.01 -6.28
CA LYS A 157 6.43 -14.13 -7.00
C LYS A 157 6.30 -12.68 -6.56
N ASN A 158 5.08 -12.16 -6.41
CA ASN A 158 4.87 -10.79 -5.98
C ASN A 158 5.34 -10.51 -4.54
N ASN A 159 5.17 -11.46 -3.63
CA ASN A 159 5.74 -11.38 -2.29
C ASN A 159 7.27 -11.37 -2.33
N LEU A 160 7.89 -12.25 -3.14
CA LEU A 160 9.34 -12.30 -3.31
C LEU A 160 9.91 -10.97 -3.85
N CYS A 161 9.26 -10.39 -4.86
CA CYS A 161 9.68 -9.10 -5.39
C CYS A 161 9.52 -7.96 -4.36
N SER A 162 8.44 -7.98 -3.57
CA SER A 162 8.20 -7.00 -2.49
C SER A 162 9.31 -7.07 -1.43
N ILE A 163 9.59 -8.27 -0.91
CA ILE A 163 10.61 -8.43 0.13
C ILE A 163 12.01 -8.12 -0.38
N ILE A 164 12.34 -8.40 -1.65
CA ILE A 164 13.62 -7.99 -2.25
C ILE A 164 13.78 -6.47 -2.27
N ASN A 165 12.71 -5.71 -2.51
CA ASN A 165 12.79 -4.25 -2.41
C ASN A 165 13.03 -3.79 -0.97
N THR A 166 12.48 -4.49 0.02
CA THR A 166 12.78 -4.26 1.44
C THR A 166 14.25 -4.52 1.77
N THR A 167 14.86 -5.57 1.23
CA THR A 167 16.29 -5.84 1.48
C THR A 167 17.18 -4.71 0.93
N LYS A 168 16.84 -4.15 -0.23
CA LYS A 168 17.51 -2.97 -0.80
C LYS A 168 17.34 -1.74 0.10
N TYR A 169 16.14 -1.54 0.65
CA TYR A 169 15.88 -0.47 1.61
C TYR A 169 16.74 -0.62 2.86
N MET A 170 16.78 -1.82 3.48
CA MET A 170 17.56 -2.08 4.69
C MET A 170 19.07 -1.81 4.51
N LYS A 171 19.63 -2.08 3.32
CA LYS A 171 21.04 -1.81 3.01
C LYS A 171 21.38 -0.32 2.85
N ASN A 172 20.42 0.51 2.43
CA ASN A 172 20.68 1.90 2.02
C ASN A 172 19.89 2.95 2.83
N GLN A 173 19.03 2.51 3.76
CA GLN A 173 18.17 3.17 4.77
C GLN A 173 17.53 4.56 4.55
N SER A 174 17.84 5.35 3.53
CA SER A 174 17.39 6.75 3.50
C SER A 174 16.82 7.25 2.16
N GLU A 175 17.44 6.95 1.01
CA GLU A 175 17.19 7.83 -0.16
C GLU A 175 16.10 7.35 -1.15
N TYR A 176 15.57 6.13 -1.03
CA TYR A 176 14.82 5.49 -2.14
C TYR A 176 13.51 4.80 -1.76
N ARG A 177 12.91 5.02 -0.57
CA ARG A 177 11.63 4.33 -0.23
C ARG A 177 10.57 4.58 -1.31
N ASP A 178 10.36 5.83 -1.73
CA ASP A 178 9.37 6.15 -2.77
C ASP A 178 9.73 5.59 -4.16
N ASP A 179 11.01 5.38 -4.44
CA ASP A 179 11.46 4.71 -5.67
C ASP A 179 11.12 3.21 -5.63
N LEU A 180 11.31 2.57 -4.48
CA LEU A 180 10.94 1.17 -4.26
C LEU A 180 9.41 0.98 -4.25
N ILE A 181 8.67 1.94 -3.67
CA ILE A 181 7.20 1.98 -3.76
C ILE A 181 6.76 2.12 -5.22
N TYR A 182 7.43 2.98 -5.99
CA TYR A 182 7.18 3.13 -7.42
C TYR A 182 7.46 1.84 -8.20
N ASP A 183 8.58 1.16 -7.94
CA ASP A 183 8.90 -0.12 -8.57
C ASP A 183 7.84 -1.19 -8.25
N ASN A 184 7.40 -1.26 -6.99
CA ASN A 184 6.30 -2.13 -6.57
C ASN A 184 5.01 -1.79 -7.31
N PHE A 185 4.65 -0.50 -7.39
CA PHE A 185 3.49 -0.05 -8.12
C PHE A 185 3.57 -0.43 -9.61
N MET A 186 4.71 -0.20 -10.26
CA MET A 186 4.87 -0.48 -11.70
C MET A 186 4.79 -1.98 -11.99
N ARG A 187 5.26 -2.85 -11.09
CA ARG A 187 5.04 -4.30 -11.18
C ARG A 187 3.54 -4.61 -11.23
N ILE A 188 2.78 -4.13 -10.24
CA ILE A 188 1.33 -4.32 -10.18
C ILE A 188 0.63 -3.72 -11.41
N TYR A 189 1.00 -2.50 -11.80
CA TYR A 189 0.42 -1.80 -12.94
C TYR A 189 0.65 -2.54 -14.28
N ASN A 190 1.77 -3.25 -14.42
CA ASN A 190 2.10 -4.00 -15.62
C ASN A 190 1.44 -5.38 -15.69
N GLU A 191 1.21 -6.01 -14.54
CA GLU A 191 0.56 -7.33 -14.43
C GLU A 191 -0.97 -7.27 -14.44
N ASN A 192 -1.56 -6.10 -14.18
CA ASN A 192 -3.01 -5.93 -14.08
C ASN A 192 -3.58 -5.10 -15.24
N PRO A 193 -4.88 -5.26 -15.58
CA PRO A 193 -5.51 -4.46 -16.63
C PRO A 193 -5.36 -2.97 -16.36
N LYS A 194 -5.08 -2.20 -17.42
CA LYS A 194 -4.94 -0.74 -17.30
C LYS A 194 -6.28 -0.14 -16.85
N GLY A 195 -6.23 0.71 -15.83
CA GLY A 195 -7.39 1.44 -15.33
C GLY A 195 -7.00 2.53 -14.33
N LYS A 196 -7.99 3.09 -13.63
CA LYS A 196 -7.76 4.15 -12.65
C LYS A 196 -7.51 3.57 -11.25
N TYR A 197 -6.47 4.08 -10.62
CA TYR A 197 -6.03 3.72 -9.28
C TYR A 197 -6.37 4.83 -8.29
N TYR A 198 -6.66 4.44 -7.05
CA TYR A 198 -6.78 5.33 -5.91
C TYR A 198 -5.95 4.77 -4.77
N GLY A 199 -5.30 5.64 -4.00
CA GLY A 199 -4.69 5.25 -2.75
C GLY A 199 -4.64 6.41 -1.78
N GLN A 200 -4.54 6.04 -0.51
CA GLN A 200 -4.37 6.96 0.60
C GLN A 200 -2.98 6.72 1.18
N PHE A 201 -2.15 7.76 1.16
CA PHE A 201 -0.76 7.74 1.60
C PHE A 201 -0.52 8.89 2.56
N GLY A 202 0.54 8.79 3.36
CA GLY A 202 1.12 9.93 4.05
C GLY A 202 1.40 11.08 3.09
N GLN A 203 1.19 12.32 3.56
CA GLN A 203 1.22 13.52 2.73
C GLN A 203 2.51 13.66 1.90
N MET A 204 3.65 13.21 2.45
CA MET A 204 4.94 13.29 1.78
C MET A 204 4.99 12.51 0.46
N HIS A 205 4.28 11.39 0.35
CA HIS A 205 4.29 10.55 -0.86
C HIS A 205 3.52 11.16 -2.04
N ILE A 206 2.55 12.04 -1.75
CA ILE A 206 1.60 12.55 -2.76
C ILE A 206 2.01 13.88 -3.38
N PHE A 207 3.04 14.55 -2.86
CA PHE A 207 3.53 15.77 -3.51
C PHE A 207 4.07 15.47 -4.90
N LYS A 208 3.86 16.37 -5.85
CA LYS A 208 4.31 16.18 -7.25
C LYS A 208 5.63 16.91 -7.55
N GLU A 209 6.25 17.43 -6.50
CA GLU A 209 7.51 18.15 -6.54
C GLU A 209 8.54 17.41 -5.67
N THR A 210 9.82 17.69 -5.92
CA THR A 210 10.89 17.27 -5.00
C THR A 210 10.72 18.01 -3.69
N VAL A 211 10.67 17.28 -2.59
CA VAL A 211 10.50 17.85 -1.25
C VAL A 211 11.82 17.80 -0.49
N LYS A 212 11.97 18.67 0.51
CA LYS A 212 13.09 18.59 1.44
C LYS A 212 12.66 17.91 2.72
N TYR A 213 13.28 16.78 3.04
CA TYR A 213 13.06 16.04 4.28
C TYR A 213 14.38 15.98 5.04
N ASN A 214 14.41 16.47 6.29
CA ASN A 214 15.63 16.59 7.10
C ASN A 214 16.81 17.30 6.40
N GLY A 215 16.52 18.19 5.44
CA GLY A 215 17.54 18.94 4.69
C GLY A 215 18.00 18.26 3.39
N GLU A 216 17.59 17.01 3.14
CA GLU A 216 17.90 16.27 1.93
C GLU A 216 16.75 16.36 0.92
N GLU A 217 17.09 16.37 -0.38
CA GLU A 217 16.10 16.36 -1.45
C GLU A 217 15.56 14.94 -1.65
N THR A 218 14.24 14.80 -1.57
CA THR A 218 13.55 13.52 -1.74
C THR A 218 12.57 13.64 -2.90
N ILE A 219 12.67 12.70 -3.86
CA ILE A 219 11.68 12.55 -4.91
C ILE A 219 10.56 11.65 -4.37
N THR A 220 9.33 12.12 -4.51
CA THR A 220 8.14 11.48 -3.97
C THR A 220 7.52 10.49 -4.96
N LEU A 221 6.67 9.61 -4.46
CA LEU A 221 5.97 8.60 -5.25
C LEU A 221 5.17 9.23 -6.39
N ALA A 222 4.36 10.26 -6.10
CA ALA A 222 3.55 10.93 -7.11
C ALA A 222 4.43 11.56 -8.21
N LYS A 223 5.59 12.13 -7.85
CA LYS A 223 6.55 12.65 -8.83
C LYS A 223 7.18 11.53 -9.67
N PHE A 224 7.55 10.39 -9.07
CA PHE A 224 8.04 9.24 -9.84
C PHE A 224 6.98 8.71 -10.81
N MET A 225 5.72 8.64 -10.39
CA MET A 225 4.61 8.22 -11.27
C MET A 225 4.45 9.15 -12.49
N GLU A 226 4.56 10.47 -12.33
CA GLU A 226 4.51 11.43 -13.45
C GLU A 226 5.78 11.38 -14.30
N ASP A 227 6.96 11.48 -13.69
CA ASP A 227 8.22 11.67 -14.41
C ASP A 227 8.74 10.38 -15.04
N LYS A 228 8.82 9.29 -14.27
CA LYS A 228 9.31 7.99 -14.75
C LYS A 228 8.19 7.21 -15.43
N GLY A 229 7.01 7.15 -14.80
CA GLY A 229 5.89 6.34 -15.27
C GLY A 229 5.08 6.99 -16.39
N LYS A 230 5.22 8.30 -16.61
CA LYS A 230 4.40 9.09 -17.55
C LYS A 230 2.89 8.94 -17.27
N LEU A 231 2.54 8.78 -16.00
CA LEU A 231 1.16 8.61 -15.54
C LEU A 231 0.54 9.97 -15.26
N LYS A 232 -0.79 10.05 -15.36
CA LYS A 232 -1.55 11.23 -14.93
C LYS A 232 -1.88 11.09 -13.44
N VAL A 233 -1.33 11.95 -12.60
CA VAL A 233 -1.51 11.88 -11.14
C VAL A 233 -2.29 13.09 -10.63
N LEU A 234 -3.38 12.80 -9.93
CA LEU A 234 -4.14 13.78 -9.15
C LEU A 234 -3.84 13.58 -7.67
N SER A 235 -3.26 14.60 -7.03
CA SER A 235 -2.96 14.59 -5.60
C SER A 235 -3.94 15.47 -4.84
N ILE A 236 -4.57 14.89 -3.81
CA ILE A 236 -5.56 15.58 -2.96
C ILE A 236 -5.09 15.53 -1.50
N PRO A 237 -4.23 16.47 -1.06
CA PRO A 237 -3.85 16.56 0.35
C PRO A 237 -5.03 16.89 1.27
N ILE A 238 -5.09 16.16 2.39
CA ILE A 238 -5.98 16.40 3.51
C ILE A 238 -5.15 17.13 4.58
N VAL A 239 -5.58 18.34 4.98
CA VAL A 239 -4.82 19.19 5.91
C VAL A 239 -5.62 19.52 7.15
N SER A 240 -4.94 19.54 8.30
CA SER A 240 -5.58 19.85 9.58
C SER A 240 -5.78 21.36 9.77
N ASN A 241 -6.87 21.77 10.44
CA ASN A 241 -7.27 23.14 10.72
C ASN A 241 -6.22 23.91 11.55
N ASN A 242 -5.56 23.22 12.48
CA ASN A 242 -4.47 23.81 13.28
C ASN A 242 -3.25 24.16 12.40
N ILE A 243 -3.01 23.38 11.36
CA ILE A 243 -1.96 23.65 10.38
C ILE A 243 -2.46 24.65 9.33
N VAL A 244 -3.77 24.73 9.02
CA VAL A 244 -4.32 25.74 8.09
C VAL A 244 -4.05 27.17 8.55
N ASN A 245 -4.09 27.43 9.87
CA ASN A 245 -3.70 28.72 10.43
C ASN A 245 -2.18 29.00 10.33
N GLN A 246 -1.33 27.96 10.23
CA GLN A 246 0.09 28.10 9.88
C GLN A 246 0.31 28.20 8.36
N TYR A 247 -0.59 27.62 7.56
CA TYR A 247 -0.70 27.74 6.10
C TYR A 247 -1.37 29.06 5.65
N ALA A 248 -1.48 30.07 6.51
CA ALA A 248 -1.48 31.46 6.04
C ALA A 248 -0.23 31.77 5.18
N ASP A 249 0.76 30.88 5.22
CA ASP A 249 1.90 30.75 4.32
C ASP A 249 1.64 29.90 3.04
N ILE A 250 0.39 29.64 2.61
CA ILE A 250 0.12 29.02 1.28
C ILE A 250 0.75 29.84 0.13
N GLU A 251 0.95 31.14 0.32
CA GLU A 251 1.77 31.98 -0.56
C GLU A 251 3.24 31.54 -0.63
N LYS A 252 3.79 30.90 0.42
CA LYS A 252 5.18 30.39 0.48
C LYS A 252 5.36 29.00 -0.12
N LEU A 253 4.30 28.21 -0.30
CA LEU A 253 4.40 26.89 -0.94
C LEU A 253 4.53 26.98 -2.46
N ASN A 254 4.45 28.17 -3.05
CA ASN A 254 4.59 28.41 -4.49
C ASN A 254 3.69 27.50 -5.35
N LEU A 255 2.57 27.01 -4.77
CA LEU A 255 1.61 26.15 -5.43
C LEU A 255 0.80 26.99 -6.43
N LYS A 256 1.19 26.93 -7.69
CA LYS A 256 0.39 27.46 -8.79
C LYS A 256 -0.77 26.48 -9.04
N ASP A 257 -2.00 26.99 -9.11
CA ASP A 257 -3.21 26.26 -9.50
C ASP A 257 -3.75 25.19 -8.52
N PHE A 258 -4.39 25.63 -7.42
CA PHE A 258 -5.12 24.73 -6.50
C PHE A 258 -6.57 25.17 -6.27
N THR A 259 -7.46 24.22 -5.94
CA THR A 259 -8.79 24.51 -5.38
C THR A 259 -8.88 24.03 -3.96
N LEU A 260 -9.32 24.91 -3.06
CA LEU A 260 -9.58 24.61 -1.67
C LEU A 260 -11.07 24.26 -1.48
N PHE A 261 -11.37 23.04 -1.04
CA PHE A 261 -12.72 22.62 -0.67
C PHE A 261 -12.86 22.58 0.85
N LYS A 262 -13.78 23.38 1.39
CA LYS A 262 -14.11 23.37 2.81
C LYS A 262 -15.07 22.21 3.14
N LEU A 263 -14.59 21.26 3.94
CA LEU A 263 -15.28 20.01 4.27
C LEU A 263 -16.43 20.15 5.27
N ASN A 264 -16.55 21.27 5.98
CA ASN A 264 -17.66 21.55 6.91
C ASN A 264 -18.59 22.68 6.42
N GLY A 265 -18.54 23.02 5.12
CA GLY A 265 -19.42 24.03 4.52
C GLY A 265 -20.90 23.58 4.45
N LYS A 266 -21.83 24.55 4.35
CA LYS A 266 -23.29 24.29 4.28
C LYS A 266 -23.75 23.33 3.15
N ARG A 267 -22.90 23.10 2.14
CA ARG A 267 -23.14 22.20 1.00
C ARG A 267 -22.25 20.95 1.03
N SER A 268 -21.53 20.71 2.11
CA SER A 268 -20.65 19.56 2.24
C SER A 268 -21.47 18.27 2.38
N PRO A 269 -21.10 17.18 1.67
CA PRO A 269 -21.71 15.86 1.91
C PRO A 269 -21.39 15.33 3.31
N TYR A 270 -20.44 15.93 4.03
CA TYR A 270 -20.10 15.64 5.42
C TYR A 270 -20.87 16.50 6.42
N LYS A 271 -21.86 17.29 5.99
CA LYS A 271 -22.67 18.13 6.90
C LYS A 271 -23.61 17.29 7.77
N GLU A 272 -24.12 16.18 7.24
CA GLU A 272 -25.03 15.26 7.92
C GLU A 272 -24.44 13.84 7.80
N GLY A 273 -23.92 13.27 8.91
CA GLY A 273 -23.32 11.93 8.91
C GLY A 273 -21.94 11.78 9.59
N LEU A 274 -21.56 12.73 10.45
CA LEU A 274 -20.22 12.81 11.07
C LEU A 274 -19.92 11.81 12.20
N GLU A 275 -20.79 10.83 12.46
CA GLU A 275 -20.68 9.94 13.61
C GLU A 275 -19.71 8.75 13.38
N ASN A 276 -19.10 8.61 12.20
CA ASN A 276 -18.49 7.34 11.78
C ASN A 276 -17.06 7.41 11.21
N LEU A 277 -16.29 8.46 11.50
CA LEU A 277 -14.86 8.53 11.13
C LEU A 277 -14.04 8.84 12.40
N LEU A 278 -13.39 7.82 12.99
CA LEU A 278 -12.42 7.90 14.11
C LEU A 278 -11.01 7.47 13.60
N THR A 279 -9.87 7.78 14.24
CA THR A 279 -9.34 7.23 15.52
C THR A 279 -8.61 8.24 16.44
N ASP A 280 -8.61 7.89 17.73
CA ASP A 280 -7.85 8.35 18.93
C ASP A 280 -6.34 8.00 18.86
N LYS A 281 -5.31 8.65 19.45
CA LYS A 281 -5.03 9.69 20.50
C LYS A 281 -3.54 10.12 20.30
N GLU A 282 -2.95 11.23 20.74
CA GLU A 282 -3.21 12.15 21.86
C GLU A 282 -3.00 13.63 21.44
N ILE A 283 -4.07 14.41 21.42
CA ILE A 283 -4.09 15.80 21.90
C ILE A 283 -5.43 15.91 22.64
N GLU A 284 -5.43 16.35 23.90
CA GLU A 284 -6.65 16.41 24.72
C GLU A 284 -7.79 17.14 23.98
N LEU A 285 -8.92 16.42 23.82
CA LEU A 285 -10.15 16.91 23.21
C LEU A 285 -11.03 17.57 24.28
N ILE A 286 -11.23 18.88 24.14
CA ILE A 286 -12.44 19.55 24.64
C ILE A 286 -13.50 19.34 23.55
N SER A 287 -14.35 18.32 23.70
CA SER A 287 -15.59 18.05 22.92
C SER A 287 -15.63 18.53 21.45
N GLY A 288 -15.48 17.61 20.48
CA GLY A 288 -15.62 17.88 19.05
C GLY A 288 -15.33 16.66 18.16
N SER A 289 -15.72 16.70 16.87
CA SER A 289 -15.48 15.62 15.89
C SER A 289 -14.23 15.89 15.05
N ILE A 290 -13.58 14.88 14.46
CA ILE A 290 -12.30 15.02 13.73
C ILE A 290 -12.31 16.08 12.60
N VAL A 291 -13.45 16.42 12.01
CA VAL A 291 -13.60 17.54 11.06
C VAL A 291 -13.43 18.93 11.67
N ASP A 292 -13.48 19.07 13.00
CA ASP A 292 -13.06 20.30 13.67
C ASP A 292 -11.55 20.53 13.46
N ASN A 293 -10.81 19.43 13.32
CA ASN A 293 -9.38 19.39 13.08
C ASN A 293 -8.99 19.17 11.62
N TYR A 294 -9.83 18.70 10.69
CA TYR A 294 -9.49 18.59 9.25
C TYR A 294 -10.60 19.19 8.39
N GLN A 295 -10.46 20.49 8.09
CA GLN A 295 -11.54 21.29 7.50
C GLN A 295 -11.44 21.48 5.99
N TYR A 296 -10.35 21.05 5.37
CA TYR A 296 -10.07 21.39 3.98
C TYR A 296 -9.47 20.23 3.19
N LEU A 297 -9.94 20.06 1.95
CA LEU A 297 -9.22 19.36 0.89
C LEU A 297 -8.57 20.42 0.00
N ILE A 298 -7.30 20.24 -0.30
CA ILE A 298 -6.64 21.01 -1.35
C ILE A 298 -6.54 20.08 -2.57
N CYS A 299 -7.11 20.49 -3.69
CA CYS A 299 -7.01 19.79 -4.96
C CYS A 299 -6.00 20.53 -5.83
N LEU A 300 -4.89 19.88 -6.16
CA LEU A 300 -3.83 20.46 -6.98
C LEU A 300 -4.12 20.14 -8.46
N PHE A 301 -4.22 21.17 -9.29
CA PHE A 301 -4.45 21.04 -10.73
C PHE A 301 -3.19 21.48 -11.47
N TYR A 302 -2.77 20.71 -12.47
CA TYR A 302 -1.74 21.16 -13.40
C TYR A 302 -2.18 20.79 -14.83
N ASN A 303 -2.01 21.74 -15.75
CA ASN A 303 -2.27 21.59 -17.19
C ASN A 303 -1.17 20.80 -17.89
#